data_AF-A0A974YGP0-F1
#
_entry.id   AF-A0A974YGP0-F1
#
_cell.length_a   1.000
_cell.length_b   1.000
_cell.length_c   1.000
_cell.angle_alpha   90.00
_cell.angle_beta   90.00
_cell.angle_gamma   90.00
#
_symmetry.space_group_name_H-M   'P 1'
#
loop_
_entity.id
_entity.type
_entity.pdbx_description
1 polymer ?
#
loop_
_entity_poly.entity_id
_entity_poly.type
_entity_poly.pdbx_seq_one_letter_code
_entity_poly.pdbx_strand_id
1 'polypeptide(L)' 'MSDQKIVSARITPISRSPFGPLPEVHATLEDGNEVKLFDYYPDEISFSSSEFVGLTEEQGRRLKFQKDVAFLRS' A
#
# COMPACT_ATOMS: atom_id res chain seq x y z
N MET A 1 19.19 10.19 5.67
CA MET A 1 18.15 9.41 4.97
C MET A 1 16.97 10.34 4.87
N SER A 2 16.51 10.68 3.67
CA SER A 2 15.36 11.59 3.54
C SER A 2 14.11 10.81 3.94
N ASP A 3 13.61 11.04 5.15
CA ASP A 3 12.33 10.55 5.67
C ASP A 3 11.18 11.24 4.95
N GLN A 4 11.08 11.01 3.64
CA GLN A 4 10.01 11.59 2.85
C GLN A 4 8.70 10.96 3.26
N LYS A 5 7.76 11.83 3.63
CA LYS A 5 6.41 11.38 3.98
C LYS A 5 5.59 11.22 2.72
N ILE A 6 4.62 10.34 2.83
CA ILE A 6 3.60 10.12 1.82
C ILE A 6 2.56 11.23 1.99
N VAL A 7 2.34 12.01 0.93
CA VAL A 7 1.31 13.06 0.88
C VAL A 7 -0.01 12.53 0.35
N SER A 8 0.04 11.52 -0.50
CA SER A 8 -1.13 10.85 -1.04
C SER A 8 -0.80 9.41 -1.42
N ALA A 9 -1.80 8.55 -1.44
CA ALA A 9 -1.66 7.20 -1.95
C ALA A 9 -2.83 6.89 -2.89
N ARG A 10 -2.55 6.12 -3.93
CA ARG A 10 -3.56 5.58 -4.85
C ARG A 10 -3.45 4.07 -4.87
N ILE A 11 -4.60 3.41 -4.90
CA ILE A 11 -4.70 1.96 -4.99
C ILE A 11 -5.26 1.65 -6.36
N THR A 12 -4.58 0.79 -7.12
CA THR A 12 -5.05 0.40 -8.44
C THR A 12 -6.33 -0.45 -8.31
N PRO A 13 -7.26 -0.35 -9.28
CA PRO A 13 -8.51 -1.09 -9.21
C PRO A 13 -8.27 -2.60 -9.23
N ILE A 14 -9.08 -3.32 -8.45
CA ILE A 14 -9.07 -4.78 -8.43
C ILE A 14 -9.51 -5.30 -9.80
N SER A 15 -8.66 -6.11 -10.44
CA SER A 15 -9.04 -6.79 -11.67
C SER A 15 -10.11 -7.83 -11.37
N ARG A 16 -11.18 -7.87 -12.17
CA ARG A 16 -12.25 -8.88 -12.03
C ARG A 16 -11.87 -10.26 -12.57
N SER A 17 -10.71 -10.37 -13.22
CA SER A 17 -10.22 -11.63 -13.74
C SER A 17 -9.50 -12.41 -12.63
N PRO A 18 -9.76 -13.71 -12.44
CA PRO A 18 -9.06 -14.54 -11.45
C PRO A 18 -7.55 -14.71 -11.74
N PHE A 19 -7.12 -14.38 -12.96
CA PHE A 19 -5.71 -14.31 -13.35
C PHE A 19 -5.29 -12.87 -13.72
N GLY A 20 -6.07 -11.89 -13.28
CA GLY A 20 -5.81 -10.48 -13.48
C GLY A 20 -4.66 -9.97 -12.60
N PRO A 21 -4.12 -8.78 -12.89
CA PRO A 21 -3.13 -8.16 -12.03
C PRO A 21 -3.70 -7.90 -10.63
N LEU A 22 -2.87 -8.12 -9.62
CA LEU A 22 -3.20 -7.77 -8.24
C LEU A 22 -3.30 -6.25 -8.07
N PRO A 23 -4.15 -5.78 -7.14
CA PRO A 23 -4.14 -4.39 -6.69
C PRO A 23 -2.76 -4.00 -6.17
N GLU A 24 -2.35 -2.78 -6.53
CA GLU A 24 -1.08 -2.20 -6.18
C GLU A 24 -1.31 -0.89 -5.43
N VAL A 25 -0.51 -0.67 -4.39
CA VAL A 25 -0.47 0.59 -3.64
C VAL A 25 0.69 1.42 -4.16
N HIS A 26 0.36 2.61 -4.69
CA HIS A 26 1.31 3.61 -5.12
C HIS A 26 1.20 4.82 -4.19
N ALA A 27 2.33 5.32 -3.70
CA ALA A 27 2.39 6.43 -2.79
C ALA A 27 3.16 7.59 -3.42
N THR A 28 2.60 8.79 -3.35
CA THR A 28 3.27 10.03 -3.73
C THR A 28 3.96 10.60 -2.51
N LEU A 29 5.26 10.82 -2.62
CA LEU A 29 6.11 11.42 -1.59
C LEU A 29 6.04 12.95 -1.64
N GLU A 30 6.52 13.60 -0.59
CA GLU A 30 6.57 15.07 -0.46
C GLU A 30 7.37 15.76 -1.58
N ASP A 31 8.36 15.09 -2.18
CA ASP A 31 9.10 15.60 -3.34
C ASP A 31 8.34 15.49 -4.67
N GLY A 32 7.13 14.92 -4.66
CA GLY A 32 6.32 14.67 -5.86
C GLY A 32 6.66 13.37 -6.58
N ASN A 33 7.61 12.57 -6.09
CA ASN A 33 7.90 11.25 -6.65
C ASN A 33 6.83 10.24 -6.24
N GLU A 34 6.36 9.49 -7.22
CA GLU A 34 5.46 8.36 -6.99
C GLU A 34 6.24 7.05 -6.93
N VAL A 35 6.04 6.28 -5.86
CA VAL A 35 6.70 4.99 -5.64
C VAL A 35 5.67 3.88 -5.43
N LYS A 36 5.89 2.72 -6.04
CA LYS A 36 5.11 1.51 -5.76
C LYS A 36 5.56 0.95 -4.40
N LEU A 37 4.64 0.91 -3.44
CA LEU A 37 4.88 0.30 -2.14
C LEU A 37 4.81 -1.22 -2.26
N PHE A 38 3.69 -1.77 -2.71
CA PHE A 38 3.50 -3.23 -2.82
C PHE A 38 2.22 -3.55 -3.59
N ASP A 39 2.11 -4.80 -4.00
CA ASP A 39 0.84 -5.45 -4.35
C ASP A 39 0.31 -6.26 -3.16
N TYR A 40 -1.00 -6.50 -3.15
CA TYR A 40 -1.66 -7.27 -2.09
C TYR A 40 -2.85 -8.07 -2.63
N TYR A 41 -3.26 -9.11 -1.91
CA TYR A 41 -4.46 -9.89 -2.22
C TYR A 41 -5.68 -9.22 -1.58
N PRO A 42 -6.64 -8.69 -2.37
CA PRO A 42 -7.79 -7.97 -1.84
C PRO A 42 -8.78 -8.87 -1.09
N ASP A 43 -8.71 -10.18 -1.30
CA ASP A 43 -9.51 -11.17 -0.58
C ASP A 43 -8.97 -11.45 0.83
N GLU A 44 -7.68 -11.18 1.08
CA GLU A 44 -7.01 -11.39 2.38
C GLU A 44 -6.98 -10.12 3.22
N ILE A 45 -6.56 -9.00 2.60
CA ILE A 45 -6.35 -7.74 3.29
C ILE A 45 -6.80 -6.55 2.44
N SER A 46 -7.30 -5.50 3.11
CA SER A 46 -7.74 -4.27 2.45
C SER A 46 -7.00 -3.05 3.02
N PHE A 47 -6.76 -2.07 2.14
CA PHE A 47 -6.12 -0.80 2.49
C PHE A 47 -6.96 0.38 2.04
N SER A 48 -6.85 1.48 2.78
CA SER A 48 -7.33 2.80 2.38
C SER A 48 -6.16 3.73 2.13
N SER A 49 -6.27 4.59 1.12
CA SER A 49 -5.24 5.59 0.79
C SER A 49 -4.91 6.51 1.96
N SER A 50 -5.90 6.82 2.81
CA SER A 50 -5.72 7.67 3.98
C SER A 50 -4.83 7.05 5.06
N GLU A 51 -4.70 5.72 5.12
CA GLU A 51 -3.83 5.04 6.09
C GLU A 51 -2.33 5.30 5.82
N PHE A 52 -1.99 5.71 4.60
CA PHE A 52 -0.60 5.96 4.20
C PHE A 52 -0.16 7.41 4.38
N VAL A 53 -1.09 8.37 4.40
CA VAL A 53 -0.77 9.80 4.46
C VAL A 53 -0.05 10.12 5.78
N GLY A 54 1.10 10.78 5.69
CA GLY A 54 1.96 11.14 6.82
C GLY A 54 2.94 10.04 7.25
N LEU A 55 2.85 8.83 6.68
CA LEU A 55 3.84 7.76 6.88
C LEU A 55 5.03 7.94 5.93
N THR A 56 6.16 7.36 6.30
CA THR A 56 7.30 7.20 5.38
C THR A 56 7.08 5.99 4.46
N GLU A 57 7.87 5.88 3.40
CA GLU A 57 7.82 4.71 2.51
C GLU A 57 8.00 3.39 3.29
N GLU A 58 8.96 3.34 4.22
CA GLU A 58 9.22 2.17 5.06
C GLU A 58 8.03 1.84 5.96
N GLN A 59 7.45 2.86 6.61
CA GLN A 59 6.25 2.69 7.45
C GLN A 59 5.05 2.21 6.63
N GLY A 60 4.85 2.76 5.44
CA GLY A 60 3.82 2.33 4.50
C GLY A 60 4.00 0.86 4.11
N ARG A 61 5.21 0.43 3.75
CA ARG A 61 5.53 -0.99 3.48
C ARG A 61 5.28 -1.89 4.69
N ARG A 62 5.54 -1.40 5.91
CA ARG A 62 5.32 -2.14 7.15
C ARG A 62 3.85 -2.37 7.49
N LEU A 63 2.93 -1.50 7.01
CA LEU A 63 1.49 -1.73 7.16
C LEU A 63 1.05 -3.05 6.52
N LYS A 64 1.60 -3.39 5.34
CA LYS A 64 1.32 -4.66 4.69
C LYS A 64 1.66 -5.83 5.60
N PHE A 65 2.88 -5.84 6.11
CA PHE A 65 3.36 -6.88 7.02
C PHE A 65 2.48 -7.02 8.27
N GLN A 66 2.04 -5.90 8.85
CA GLN A 66 1.15 -5.94 10.02
C GLN A 66 -0.20 -6.57 9.70
N LYS A 67 -0.81 -6.22 8.56
CA LYS A 67 -2.09 -6.80 8.13
C LYS A 67 -1.96 -8.27 7.74
N ASP A 68 -0.91 -8.65 7.02
CA ASP A 68 -0.61 -10.05 6.69
C ASP A 68 -0.50 -10.91 7.96
N VAL A 69 0.28 -10.45 8.95
CA VAL A 69 0.44 -11.17 10.22
C VAL A 69 -0.87 -11.25 11.00
N ALA A 70 -1.69 -10.19 10.97
CA ALA A 70 -3.00 -10.19 11.62
C ALA A 70 -3.97 -11.17 10.95
N PHE A 71 -3.96 -11.25 9.62
CA PHE A 71 -4.78 -12.21 8.85
C PHE A 71 -4.38 -13.66 9.16
N LEU A 72 -3.08 -13.98 9.15
CA LEU A 72 -2.57 -15.34 9.44
C LEU A 72 -2.80 -15.80 10.90
N ARG A 73 -3.05 -14.87 11.82
CA ARG A 73 -3.32 -15.17 13.24
C ARG A 73 -4.81 -15.21 13.58
N SER A 74 -5.70 -14.90 12.63
CA SER A 74 -7.16 -14.90 12.82
C SER A 74 -7.80 -16.25 12.55
#